data_AF-A0A963ILV1-F1
#
_entry.id   AF-A0A963ILV1-F1
#
_cell.length_a   1.000
_cell.length_b   1.000
_cell.length_c   1.000
_cell.angle_alpha   90.00
_cell.angle_beta   90.00
_cell.angle_gamma   90.00
#
_symmetry.space_group_name_H-M   'P 1'
#
loop_
_entity.id
_entity.type
_entity.pdbx_description
1 polymer ?
#
loop_
_entity_poly.entity_id
_entity_poly.type
_entity_poly.pdbx_seq_one_letter_code
_entity_poly.pdbx_strand_id
1 'polypeptide(L)' 'VGEMRDLETIRLALSGAETGHLVFATLHTSSAAKTIDRIVDVFPAAEKEMVRSMLSESLRAVIS' A
#
# COMPACT_ATOMS: atom_id res chain seq x y z
N VAL A 1 -10.95 2.51 -0.86
CA VAL A 1 -11.05 1.03 -0.77
C VAL A 1 -11.32 0.51 0.65
N GLY A 2 -11.32 1.34 1.70
CA GLY A 2 -11.62 0.88 3.06
C GLY A 2 -10.38 0.38 3.79
N GLU A 3 -10.54 -0.61 4.68
CA GLU A 3 -9.44 -1.20 5.46
C GLU A 3 -8.65 -2.22 4.63
N MET A 4 -7.34 -2.04 4.52
CA MET A 4 -6.44 -2.93 3.77
C MET A 4 -5.99 -4.12 4.63
N ARG A 5 -6.85 -5.12 4.78
CA ARG A 5 -6.60 -6.27 5.67
C ARG A 5 -5.82 -7.39 5.01
N ASP A 6 -6.13 -7.66 3.75
CA ASP A 6 -5.60 -8.78 2.97
C ASP A 6 -4.81 -8.30 1.75
N LEU A 7 -4.04 -9.24 1.19
CA LEU A 7 -3.17 -9.02 0.04
C LEU A 7 -3.95 -8.58 -1.20
N GLU A 8 -5.15 -9.12 -1.41
CA GLU A 8 -5.99 -8.80 -2.57
C GLU A 8 -6.46 -7.35 -2.54
N THR A 9 -6.95 -6.88 -1.39
CA THR A 9 -7.38 -5.50 -1.19
C THR A 9 -6.22 -4.53 -1.36
N ILE A 10 -5.03 -4.87 -0.85
CA ILE A 10 -3.82 -4.03 -1.01
C ILE A 10 -3.39 -3.97 -2.48
N ARG A 11 -3.41 -5.09 -3.21
CA ARG A 11 -3.13 -5.11 -4.65
C ARG A 11 -4.09 -4.22 -5.43
N LEU A 12 -5.39 -4.35 -5.18
CA LEU A 12 -6.40 -3.54 -5.86
C LEU A 12 -6.21 -2.05 -5.57
N ALA A 13 -5.86 -1.69 -4.33
CA ALA A 13 -5.57 -0.32 -3.94
C ALA A 13 -4.37 0.25 -4.70
N LEU A 14 -3.27 -0.50 -4.76
CA LEU A 14 -2.05 -0.10 -5.46
C LEU A 14 -2.28 0.04 -6.97
N SER A 15 -2.94 -0.93 -7.61
CA SER A 15 -3.27 -0.85 -9.04
C SER A 15 -4.21 0.31 -9.36
N GLY A 16 -5.19 0.58 -8.49
CA GLY A 16 -6.06 1.74 -8.64
C GLY A 16 -5.29 3.07 -8.59
N ALA A 17 -4.33 3.16 -7.67
CA ALA A 17 -3.49 4.35 -7.53
C ALA A 17 -2.49 4.51 -8.70
N GLU A 18 -1.88 3.42 -9.15
CA GLU A 18 -0.95 3.38 -10.29
C GLU A 18 -1.61 3.80 -11.60
N THR A 19 -2.88 3.44 -11.80
CA THR A 19 -3.67 3.86 -12.99
C THR A 19 -4.16 5.31 -12.92
N GLY A 20 -3.78 6.06 -11.88
CA GLY A 20 -4.04 7.50 -11.76
C GLY A 20 -5.28 7.89 -10.95
N HIS A 21 -5.94 6.94 -10.28
CA HIS A 21 -7.05 7.26 -9.39
C HIS A 21 -6.56 7.69 -8.01
N LEU A 22 -7.24 8.66 -7.40
CA LEU A 22 -7.00 8.99 -6.00
C LEU A 22 -7.65 7.93 -5.10
N VAL A 23 -6.83 7.10 -4.47
CA VAL A 23 -7.28 6.00 -3.61
C VAL A 23 -7.11 6.37 -2.14
N PHE A 24 -8.20 6.26 -1.39
CA PHE A 24 -8.18 6.34 0.08
C PHE A 24 -8.30 4.95 0.70
N ALA A 25 -7.45 4.65 1.69
CA ALA A 25 -7.41 3.39 2.41
C ALA A 25 -6.99 3.61 3.87
N THR A 26 -7.32 2.67 4.74
CA THR A 26 -6.93 2.68 6.16
C THR A 26 -6.15 1.43 6.54
N LEU A 27 -5.22 1.59 7.48
CA LEU A 27 -4.42 0.52 8.07
C LEU A 27 -4.28 0.76 9.57
N HIS A 28 -4.26 -0.32 10.35
CA HIS A 28 -4.06 -0.26 11.79
C HIS A 28 -2.56 -0.29 12.13
N THR A 29 -1.90 0.86 12.02
CA THR A 29 -0.46 1.02 12.29
C THR A 29 -0.19 2.26 13.12
N SER A 30 0.87 2.24 13.94
CA SER A 30 1.19 3.30 14.91
C SER A 30 2.14 4.39 14.37
N SER A 31 2.61 4.28 13.14
CA SER A 31 3.44 5.31 12.51
C SER A 31 3.46 5.15 10.99
N ALA A 32 3.78 6.23 10.28
CA ALA A 32 3.87 6.22 8.83
C ALA A 32 4.89 5.21 8.29
N ALA A 33 6.06 5.09 8.95
CA ALA A 33 7.06 4.10 8.57
C ALA A 33 6.52 2.66 8.67
N LYS A 34 5.81 2.34 9.77
CA LYS A 34 5.17 1.03 9.94
C LYS A 34 4.04 0.80 8.94
N THR A 35 3.35 1.84 8.50
CA THR A 35 2.34 1.73 7.43
C THR A 35 2.99 1.28 6.13
N ILE A 36 4.11 1.91 5.75
CA ILE A 36 4.86 1.55 4.54
C ILE A 36 5.37 0.11 4.65
N ASP A 37 6.02 -0.25 5.76
CA ASP A 37 6.52 -1.61 5.99
C ASP A 37 5.38 -2.63 5.91
N ARG A 38 4.22 -2.34 6.53
CA ARG A 38 3.05 -3.21 6.51
C ARG A 38 2.51 -3.46 5.11
N ILE A 39 2.46 -2.45 4.25
CA ILE A 39 1.99 -2.58 2.87
C ILE A 39 2.93 -3.51 2.08
N VAL A 40 4.25 -3.38 2.26
CA VAL A 40 5.23 -4.18 1.53
C VAL A 40 5.33 -5.61 2.08
N ASP A 41 5.25 -5.77 3.40
CA ASP A 41 5.57 -7.04 4.05
C ASP A 41 4.51 -8.12 3.90
N VAL A 42 3.28 -7.77 3.52
CA VAL A 42 2.25 -8.76 3.18
C VAL A 42 2.52 -9.50 1.87
N PHE A 43 3.41 -8.98 1.02
CA PHE A 43 3.73 -9.58 -0.27
C PHE A 43 4.82 -10.67 -0.17
N PRO A 44 4.77 -11.71 -1.02
CA PRO A 44 5.85 -12.67 -1.16
C PRO A 44 7.17 -11.99 -1.53
N ALA A 45 8.30 -12.59 -1.11
CA ALA A 45 9.64 -12.00 -1.31
C ALA A 45 9.93 -11.60 -2.76
N ALA A 46 9.49 -12.40 -3.74
CA ALA A 46 9.69 -12.14 -5.16
C ALA A 46 8.98 -10.87 -5.67
N GLU A 47 7.94 -10.39 -4.97
CA GLU A 47 7.13 -9.25 -5.38
C GLU A 47 7.49 -7.96 -4.62
N LYS A 48 8.23 -8.04 -3.51
CA LYS A 48 8.48 -6.90 -2.62
C LYS A 48 9.18 -5.73 -3.30
N GLU A 49 10.15 -5.98 -4.16
CA GLU A 49 10.86 -4.90 -4.89
C GLU A 49 9.91 -4.14 -5.84
N MET A 50 9.10 -4.87 -6.61
CA MET A 50 8.11 -4.28 -7.50
C MET A 50 7.09 -3.44 -6.71
N VAL A 51 6.57 -3.97 -5.62
CA VAL A 51 5.60 -3.26 -4.75
C VAL A 51 6.21 -2.02 -4.12
N ARG A 52 7.49 -2.05 -3.71
CA ARG A 52 8.20 -0.87 -3.23
C ARG A 52 8.26 0.23 -4.29
N SER A 53 8.58 -0.14 -5.54
CA SER A 53 8.61 0.81 -6.67
C SER A 53 7.24 1.44 -6.89
N MET A 54 6.19 0.63 -7.04
CA MET A 54 4.81 1.11 -7.25
C MET A 54 4.34 2.02 -6.13
N LEU A 55 4.58 1.63 -4.87
CA LEU A 55 4.21 2.44 -3.71
C LEU A 55 4.98 3.76 -3.69
N SER A 56 6.26 3.76 -4.05
CA SER A 56 7.08 4.99 -4.07
C SER A 56 6.58 6.02 -5.08
N GLU A 57 6.00 5.58 -6.19
CA GLU A 57 5.48 6.45 -7.25
C GLU A 57 4.05 6.92 -6.96
N SER A 58 3.24 6.07 -6.32
CA SER A 58 1.81 6.31 -6.13
C SER A 58 1.44 6.92 -4.77
N LEU A 59 2.28 6.74 -3.73
CA LEU A 59 1.96 7.20 -2.38
C LEU A 59 1.97 8.73 -2.27
N ARG A 60 0.84 9.30 -1.85
CA ARG A 60 0.69 10.76 -1.67
C ARG A 60 0.90 11.22 -0.24
N ALA A 61 0.32 10.51 0.72
CA ALA A 61 0.40 10.85 2.13
C ALA A 61 0.11 9.63 3.00
N VAL A 62 0.70 9.62 4.20
CA VAL A 62 0.31 8.74 5.30
C VAL A 62 0.00 9.60 6.50
N ILE A 63 -1.13 9.32 7.15
CA ILE A 63 -1.59 10.00 8.36
C ILE A 63 -1.76 8.91 9.42
N SER A 64 -1.12 9.08 10.58
CA SER A 64 -1.08 8.12 11.69
C SER A 64 -1.56 8.75 12.99
#